data_AF-A0A538MGN7-F1
#
_entry.id   AF-A0A538MGN7-F1
#
_cell.length_a   1.000
_cell.length_b   1.000
_cell.length_c   1.000
_cell.angle_alpha   90.00
_cell.angle_beta   90.00
_cell.angle_gamma   90.00
#
_symmetry.space_group_name_H-M   'P 1'
#
loop_
_entity.id
_entity.type
_entity.pdbx_description
1 polymer ?
#
loop_
_entity_poly.entity_id
_entity_poly.type
_entity_poly.pdbx_seq_one_letter_code
_entity_poly.pdbx_strand_id
1 'polypeptide(L)'
;MVELAGDSSRDGRWALIRLAVEGERIVSAEADGLERPLEGLTLLEAAAVGGDELAVDALANALGPIFTAAPEPGRVAVAMSGGVDSAVALLRAGPGAIGVTLRLWLDPRGPDAERACCSPEAVLAARATCHALGLPHVTLDLREEFRRAVVGPFIRGYAAGETPNPCIRCNGSFRFAELVDFAARAGAERLATGHYARIVRHRGRLLLARGADAAKDQSYMLGRLDPRLLERIWFPLGEQTKEETRAEAARAGLAAAGRSESQEACFLAGGDYRDFLQRHGLEAADGPVVDEDGSEIGRHDGFWRFTPGQRRGLGVAAGEPLYALRADPSTNTVVAGRREALATTEVEARGRLYVPVSRVDAKLRYRSPALPAEAIETESGFRLLLDEPAYGVAPGQAAVLYEHDVVVGAGTIGLPDPRETSQAVAAFEERGR
;
A
#
# COMPACT_ATOMS: atom_id res chain seq x y z
N MET A 1 15.14 29.73 16.78
CA MET A 1 13.72 30.12 16.62
C MET A 1 13.29 29.82 15.19
N VAL A 2 12.18 29.12 15.01
CA VAL A 2 11.57 28.77 13.72
C VAL A 2 10.16 29.36 13.69
N GLU A 3 9.83 30.11 12.66
CA GLU A 3 8.49 30.64 12.44
C GLU A 3 7.72 29.74 11.48
N LEU A 4 6.47 29.46 11.81
CA LEU A 4 5.63 28.50 11.11
C LEU A 4 4.24 29.10 10.92
N ALA A 5 3.61 28.72 9.82
CA ALA A 5 2.21 28.97 9.60
C ALA A 5 1.56 27.71 9.03
N GLY A 6 0.34 27.46 9.44
CA GLY A 6 -0.51 26.43 8.86
C GLY A 6 -1.91 26.98 8.68
N ASP A 7 -2.53 26.65 7.56
CA ASP A 7 -3.87 27.08 7.21
C ASP A 7 -4.78 25.89 6.93
N SER A 8 -6.08 26.10 7.09
CA SER A 8 -7.11 25.16 6.66
C SER A 8 -8.30 25.94 6.13
N SER A 9 -8.97 25.38 5.13
CA SER A 9 -10.20 25.97 4.59
C SER A 9 -11.17 24.88 4.15
N ARG A 10 -12.46 25.16 4.37
CA ARG A 10 -13.58 24.29 3.99
C ARG A 10 -14.85 25.11 3.86
N ASP A 11 -15.57 24.93 2.76
CA ASP A 11 -16.88 25.56 2.50
C ASP A 11 -16.88 27.09 2.70
N GLY A 12 -15.83 27.77 2.22
CA GLY A 12 -15.67 29.22 2.33
C GLY A 12 -15.26 29.74 3.71
N ARG A 13 -15.08 28.86 4.71
CA ARG A 13 -14.46 29.18 6.00
C ARG A 13 -12.97 28.87 5.95
N TRP A 14 -12.19 29.56 6.77
CA TRP A 14 -10.75 29.35 6.90
C TRP A 14 -10.28 29.56 8.34
N ALA A 15 -9.11 29.00 8.66
CA ALA A 15 -8.35 29.27 9.87
C ALA A 15 -6.86 29.36 9.52
N LEU A 16 -6.12 30.17 10.26
CA LEU A 16 -4.68 30.32 10.15
C LEU A 16 -4.08 30.26 11.55
N ILE A 17 -3.08 29.42 11.72
CA ILE A 17 -2.28 29.34 12.94
C ILE A 17 -0.88 29.82 12.59
N ARG A 18 -0.32 30.73 13.40
CA ARG A 18 1.10 31.11 13.32
C ARG A 18 1.80 30.79 14.63
N LEU A 19 2.98 30.19 14.54
CA LEU A 19 3.77 29.78 15.70
C LEU A 19 5.20 30.28 15.56
N ALA A 20 5.79 30.72 16.67
CA ALA A 20 7.24 30.77 16.81
C ALA A 20 7.68 29.66 17.78
N VAL A 21 8.66 28.87 17.37
CA VAL A 21 9.16 27.71 18.12
C VAL A 21 10.65 27.88 18.42
N GLU A 22 11.04 27.66 19.66
CA GLU A 22 12.44 27.61 20.09
C GLU A 22 12.74 26.28 20.78
N GLY A 23 13.67 25.51 20.21
CA GLY A 23 13.87 24.11 20.60
C GLY A 23 12.60 23.31 20.36
N GLU A 24 12.07 22.67 21.40
CA GLU A 24 10.82 21.89 21.34
C GLU A 24 9.59 22.67 21.82
N ARG A 25 9.72 23.95 22.20
CA ARG A 25 8.65 24.74 22.82
C ARG A 25 8.16 25.88 21.94
N ILE A 26 6.86 26.13 22.02
CA ILE A 26 6.19 27.27 21.38
C ILE A 26 6.42 28.51 22.25
N VAL A 27 7.02 29.55 21.68
CA VAL A 27 7.30 30.81 22.39
C VAL A 27 6.26 31.90 22.12
N SER A 28 5.58 31.84 20.98
CA SER A 28 4.40 32.67 20.67
C SER A 28 3.46 31.94 19.71
N ALA A 29 2.15 32.20 19.83
CA ALA A 29 1.15 31.65 18.94
C ALA A 29 0.02 32.66 18.62
N GLU A 30 -0.33 32.77 17.33
CA GLU A 30 -1.62 33.32 16.89
C GLU A 30 -2.49 32.11 16.54
N ALA A 31 -3.39 31.72 17.46
CA ALA A 31 -4.05 30.41 17.41
C ALA A 31 -5.51 30.39 17.86
N ASP A 32 -6.34 31.24 17.24
CA ASP A 32 -7.77 31.33 17.54
C ASP A 32 -8.52 30.02 17.22
N GLY A 33 -9.56 29.72 18.01
CA GLY A 33 -10.40 28.52 17.83
C GLY A 33 -9.88 27.26 18.51
N LEU A 34 -8.74 27.32 19.23
CA LEU A 34 -8.24 26.22 20.05
C LEU A 34 -8.78 26.26 21.49
N GLU A 35 -8.88 25.11 22.14
CA GLU A 35 -9.41 24.98 23.52
C GLU A 35 -8.51 25.60 24.60
N ARG A 36 -7.23 25.84 24.29
CA ARG A 36 -6.26 26.46 25.19
C ARG A 36 -5.11 27.16 24.46
N PRO A 37 -4.42 28.12 25.11
CA PRO A 37 -3.21 28.73 24.58
C PRO A 37 -2.09 27.70 24.36
N LEU A 38 -1.24 27.98 23.37
CA LEU A 38 -0.14 27.09 22.96
C LEU A 38 1.22 27.52 23.52
N GLU A 39 1.37 28.76 23.96
CA GLU A 39 2.62 29.28 24.49
C GLU A 39 3.12 28.46 25.69
N GLY A 40 4.40 28.11 25.64
CA GLY A 40 5.06 27.27 26.63
C GLY A 40 4.88 25.77 26.39
N LEU A 41 3.91 25.33 25.58
CA LEU A 41 3.73 23.92 25.26
C LEU A 41 4.87 23.39 24.38
N THR A 42 5.16 22.10 24.55
CA THR A 42 5.95 21.33 23.58
C THR A 42 5.14 21.05 22.32
N LEU A 43 5.79 20.69 21.21
CA LEU A 43 5.09 20.26 20.00
C LEU A 43 4.19 19.04 20.25
N LEU A 44 4.62 18.13 21.13
CA LEU A 44 3.85 16.96 21.53
C LEU A 44 2.56 17.35 22.26
N GLU A 45 2.66 18.24 23.24
CA GLU A 45 1.49 18.74 23.98
C GLU A 45 0.54 19.53 23.07
N ALA A 46 1.10 20.38 22.19
CA ALA A 46 0.31 21.14 21.22
C ALA A 46 -0.47 20.23 20.25
N ALA A 47 0.11 19.10 19.81
CA ALA A 47 -0.56 18.15 18.93
C ALA A 47 -1.77 17.42 19.57
N ALA A 48 -1.92 17.48 20.90
CA ALA A 48 -3.07 16.96 21.64
C ALA A 48 -4.15 18.01 21.90
N VAL A 49 -3.93 19.28 21.54
CA VAL A 49 -4.89 20.37 21.77
C VAL A 49 -6.05 20.25 20.79
N GLY A 50 -7.27 20.19 21.35
CA GLY A 50 -8.53 20.23 20.60
C GLY A 50 -8.99 21.65 20.30
N GLY A 51 -10.16 21.75 19.68
CA GLY A 51 -10.75 23.02 19.26
C GLY A 51 -11.65 22.88 18.04
N ASP A 52 -11.94 24.02 17.42
CA ASP A 52 -12.65 24.11 16.16
C ASP A 52 -11.91 23.32 15.07
N GLU A 53 -12.67 22.57 14.25
CA GLU A 53 -12.12 21.65 13.23
C GLU A 53 -11.04 22.30 12.35
N LEU A 54 -11.31 23.51 11.83
CA LEU A 54 -10.38 24.23 10.95
C LEU A 54 -9.15 24.75 11.69
N ALA A 55 -9.30 25.20 12.95
CA ALA A 55 -8.18 25.67 13.76
C ALA A 55 -7.23 24.52 14.09
N VAL A 56 -7.79 23.36 14.45
CA VAL A 56 -7.01 22.15 14.72
C VAL A 56 -6.33 21.62 13.45
N ASP A 57 -6.99 21.66 12.29
CA ASP A 57 -6.37 21.33 11.00
C ASP A 57 -5.19 22.26 10.68
N ALA A 58 -5.39 23.57 10.84
CA ALA A 58 -4.38 24.58 10.60
C ALA A 58 -3.17 24.38 11.55
N LEU A 59 -3.41 24.05 12.81
CA LEU A 59 -2.36 23.68 13.77
C LEU A 59 -1.61 22.42 13.31
N ALA A 60 -2.31 21.37 12.90
CA ALA A 60 -1.68 20.14 12.42
C ALA A 60 -0.78 20.39 11.20
N ASN A 61 -1.22 21.27 10.27
CA ASN A 61 -0.43 21.69 9.10
C ASN A 61 0.81 22.51 9.50
N ALA A 62 0.73 23.34 10.54
CA ALA A 62 1.88 24.08 11.07
C ALA A 62 2.91 23.17 11.75
N LEU A 63 2.45 22.18 12.53
CA LEU A 63 3.32 21.29 13.31
C LEU A 63 4.01 20.22 12.47
N GLY A 64 3.30 19.62 11.50
CA GLY A 64 3.76 18.45 10.75
C GLY A 64 5.21 18.52 10.22
N PRO A 65 5.62 19.61 9.54
CA PRO A 65 6.97 19.72 8.98
C PRO A 65 8.09 19.63 10.01
N ILE A 66 7.91 20.22 11.19
CA ILE A 66 8.95 20.33 12.23
C ILE A 66 8.75 19.40 13.42
N PHE A 67 7.69 18.60 13.42
CA PHE A 67 7.33 17.78 14.57
C PHE A 67 8.50 16.90 15.00
N THR A 68 8.87 17.05 16.27
CA THR A 68 9.87 16.28 17.00
C THR A 68 9.44 16.20 18.46
N ALA A 69 9.86 15.14 19.15
CA ALA A 69 9.69 15.02 20.58
C ALA A 69 10.83 14.20 21.19
N ALA A 70 11.21 14.55 22.42
CA ALA A 70 12.21 13.80 23.18
C ALA A 70 11.87 12.30 23.26
N PRO A 71 12.87 11.40 23.13
CA PRO A 71 12.66 9.96 23.26
C PRO A 71 12.04 9.56 24.60
N GLU A 72 11.03 8.69 24.55
CA GLU A 72 10.38 8.14 25.74
C GLU A 72 10.27 6.61 25.63
N PRO A 73 10.83 5.84 26.59
CA PRO A 73 10.69 4.39 26.61
C PRO A 73 9.22 3.95 26.57
N GLY A 74 8.88 2.99 25.71
CA GLY A 74 7.51 2.50 25.58
C GLY A 74 6.55 3.39 24.78
N ARG A 75 6.97 4.58 24.31
CA ARG A 75 6.16 5.39 23.40
C ARG A 75 6.01 4.71 22.04
N VAL A 76 4.79 4.72 21.51
CA VAL A 76 4.43 4.10 20.23
C VAL A 76 3.82 5.13 19.30
N ALA A 77 4.38 5.28 18.10
CA ALA A 77 3.72 6.00 17.02
C ALA A 77 2.73 5.05 16.34
N VAL A 78 1.49 5.48 16.11
CA VAL A 78 0.44 4.64 15.55
C VAL A 78 -0.01 5.22 14.21
N ALA A 79 0.11 4.44 13.14
CA ALA A 79 -0.36 4.84 11.83
C ALA A 79 -1.90 4.84 11.77
N MET A 80 -2.48 6.03 11.68
CA MET A 80 -3.91 6.27 11.73
C MET A 80 -4.50 6.48 10.33
N SER A 81 -5.42 5.60 9.95
CA SER A 81 -6.15 5.65 8.67
C SER A 81 -7.57 6.21 8.80
N GLY A 82 -8.01 6.52 10.02
CA GLY A 82 -9.41 6.89 10.30
C GLY A 82 -10.39 5.71 10.30
N GLY A 83 -9.91 4.49 10.02
CA GLY A 83 -10.67 3.25 10.11
C GLY A 83 -10.57 2.55 11.47
N VAL A 84 -11.47 1.57 11.67
CA VAL A 84 -11.59 0.80 12.93
C VAL A 84 -10.30 0.10 13.34
N ASP A 85 -9.53 -0.44 12.39
CA ASP A 85 -8.32 -1.20 12.69
C ASP A 85 -7.23 -0.32 13.30
N SER A 86 -6.98 0.86 12.72
CA SER A 86 -6.02 1.81 13.30
C SER A 86 -6.51 2.39 14.64
N ALA A 87 -7.81 2.54 14.83
CA ALA A 87 -8.37 3.02 16.11
C ALA A 87 -8.15 2.00 17.25
N VAL A 88 -8.33 0.70 16.97
CA VAL A 88 -8.02 -0.36 17.95
C VAL A 88 -6.52 -0.50 18.16
N ALA A 89 -5.70 -0.35 17.11
CA ALA A 89 -4.25 -0.31 17.26
C ALA A 89 -3.80 0.84 18.18
N LEU A 90 -4.44 2.02 18.08
CA LEU A 90 -4.19 3.15 18.98
C LEU A 90 -4.60 2.85 20.42
N LEU A 91 -5.79 2.28 20.61
CA LEU A 91 -6.27 1.87 21.93
C LEU A 91 -5.29 0.91 22.62
N ARG A 92 -4.78 -0.08 21.87
CA ARG A 92 -3.80 -1.05 22.37
C ARG A 92 -2.42 -0.46 22.64
N ALA A 93 -2.03 0.58 21.91
CA ALA A 93 -0.78 1.30 22.14
C ALA A 93 -0.82 2.11 23.45
N GLY A 94 -2.00 2.52 23.91
CA GLY A 94 -2.22 3.05 25.25
C GLY A 94 -1.88 4.55 25.41
N PRO A 95 -1.83 5.05 26.66
CA PRO A 95 -1.81 6.48 26.98
C PRO A 95 -0.57 7.26 26.52
N GLY A 96 0.52 6.57 26.18
CA GLY A 96 1.76 7.17 25.66
C GLY A 96 1.83 7.19 24.14
N ALA A 97 0.75 6.85 23.44
CA ALA A 97 0.78 6.74 21.98
C ALA A 97 0.69 8.10 21.28
N ILE A 98 1.27 8.18 20.07
CA ILE A 98 1.13 9.32 19.17
C ILE A 98 0.46 8.83 17.89
N GLY A 99 -0.70 9.40 17.53
CA GLY A 99 -1.31 9.11 16.24
C GLY A 99 -0.59 9.86 15.11
N VAL A 100 -0.38 9.19 13.98
CA VAL A 100 0.16 9.83 12.78
C VAL A 100 -0.64 9.44 11.54
N THR A 101 -1.02 10.42 10.73
CA THR A 101 -1.69 10.19 9.45
C THR A 101 -0.85 10.75 8.32
N LEU A 102 -0.71 9.97 7.24
CA LEU A 102 -0.10 10.46 6.00
C LEU A 102 -1.19 11.05 5.12
N ARG A 103 -1.07 12.32 4.78
CA ARG A 103 -1.88 12.96 3.72
C ARG A 103 -1.21 12.64 2.39
N LEU A 104 -1.86 11.79 1.59
CA LEU A 104 -1.34 11.29 0.32
C LEU A 104 -2.08 11.92 -0.86
N TRP A 105 -1.45 11.90 -2.03
CA TRP A 105 -2.04 12.50 -3.23
C TRP A 105 -3.26 11.69 -3.69
N LEU A 106 -4.34 12.41 -3.99
CA LEU A 106 -5.56 11.89 -4.59
C LEU A 106 -5.76 12.56 -5.95
N ASP A 107 -6.37 11.84 -6.90
CA ASP A 107 -6.66 12.42 -8.21
C ASP A 107 -7.70 13.55 -8.09
N PRO A 108 -7.35 14.82 -8.38
CA PRO A 108 -8.30 15.92 -8.29
C PRO A 108 -9.42 15.82 -9.34
N ARG A 109 -9.25 14.98 -10.36
CA ARG A 109 -10.28 14.67 -11.37
C ARG A 109 -10.96 13.31 -11.13
N GLY A 110 -10.70 12.69 -9.97
CA GLY A 110 -11.30 11.43 -9.58
C GLY A 110 -12.78 11.57 -9.17
N PRO A 111 -13.55 10.47 -9.18
CA PRO A 111 -14.99 10.50 -8.96
C PRO A 111 -15.40 10.76 -7.51
N ASP A 112 -14.63 10.31 -6.51
CA ASP A 112 -14.99 10.45 -5.10
C ASP A 112 -13.78 10.33 -4.15
N ALA A 113 -13.17 11.47 -3.79
CA ALA A 113 -12.02 11.52 -2.88
C ALA A 113 -12.32 10.98 -1.47
N GLU A 114 -13.59 10.94 -1.04
CA GLU A 114 -13.98 10.52 0.31
C GLU A 114 -13.80 9.01 0.54
N ARG A 115 -13.72 8.22 -0.54
CA ARG A 115 -13.53 6.75 -0.47
C ARG A 115 -12.09 6.33 -0.18
N ALA A 116 -11.14 7.26 -0.28
CA ALA A 116 -9.73 6.97 -0.05
C ALA A 116 -9.41 6.89 1.46
N CYS A 117 -8.59 5.92 1.87
CA CYS A 117 -8.12 5.80 3.27
C CYS A 117 -7.22 6.97 3.73
N CYS A 118 -6.91 7.91 2.84
CA CYS A 118 -6.16 9.12 3.10
C CYS A 118 -6.93 10.38 2.65
N SER A 119 -8.27 10.29 2.59
CA SER A 119 -9.14 11.44 2.33
C SER A 119 -9.05 12.47 3.45
N PRO A 120 -9.42 13.74 3.20
CA PRO A 120 -9.57 14.74 4.26
C PRO A 120 -10.43 14.23 5.43
N GLU A 121 -11.55 13.55 5.14
CA GLU A 121 -12.46 12.98 6.14
C GLU A 121 -11.80 11.86 6.96
N ALA A 122 -10.90 11.09 6.35
CA ALA A 122 -10.12 10.05 7.04
C ALA A 122 -9.09 10.68 7.99
N VAL A 123 -8.43 11.77 7.58
CA VAL A 123 -7.50 12.54 8.44
C VAL A 123 -8.23 13.13 9.63
N LEU A 124 -9.38 13.77 9.40
CA LEU A 124 -10.21 14.34 10.46
C LEU A 124 -10.66 13.28 11.46
N ALA A 125 -11.08 12.11 10.97
CA ALA A 125 -11.52 11.03 11.83
C ALA A 125 -10.38 10.38 12.63
N ALA A 126 -9.21 10.23 12.02
CA ALA A 126 -8.01 9.78 12.70
C ALA A 126 -7.67 10.73 13.86
N ARG A 127 -7.68 12.04 13.60
CA ARG A 127 -7.42 13.05 14.63
C ARG A 127 -8.45 13.04 15.74
N ALA A 128 -9.73 13.06 15.39
CA ALA A 128 -10.82 13.03 16.34
C ALA A 128 -10.74 11.79 17.26
N THR A 129 -10.33 10.64 16.70
CA THR A 129 -10.09 9.42 17.48
C THR A 129 -8.95 9.61 18.49
N CYS A 130 -7.84 10.22 18.10
CA CYS A 130 -6.73 10.51 19.03
C CYS A 130 -7.14 11.49 20.12
N HIS A 131 -7.75 12.62 19.74
CA HIS A 131 -8.15 13.68 20.67
C HIS A 131 -9.22 13.21 21.66
N ALA A 132 -10.16 12.37 21.24
CA ALA A 132 -11.15 11.74 22.13
C ALA A 132 -10.50 10.84 23.21
N LEU A 133 -9.28 10.35 22.97
CA LEU A 133 -8.47 9.59 23.92
C LEU A 133 -7.45 10.47 24.66
N GLY A 134 -7.43 11.78 24.43
CA GLY A 134 -6.43 12.71 24.97
C GLY A 134 -5.03 12.52 24.39
N LEU A 135 -4.91 11.89 23.20
CA LEU A 135 -3.64 11.56 22.57
C LEU A 135 -3.29 12.57 21.46
N PRO A 136 -1.99 12.88 21.28
CA PRO A 136 -1.54 13.75 20.20
C PRO A 136 -1.74 13.11 18.83
N HIS A 137 -2.00 13.95 17.83
CA HIS A 137 -2.09 13.54 16.43
C HIS A 137 -1.25 14.45 15.54
N VAL A 138 -0.52 13.84 14.61
CA VAL A 138 0.29 14.54 13.61
C VAL A 138 -0.14 14.15 12.21
N THR A 139 -0.22 15.14 11.32
CA THR A 139 -0.45 14.90 9.89
C THR A 139 0.84 15.19 9.12
N LEU A 140 1.30 14.23 8.33
CA LEU A 140 2.44 14.40 7.42
C LEU A 140 1.91 14.59 6.00
N ASP A 141 2.14 15.77 5.42
CA ASP A 141 1.82 16.02 4.01
C ASP A 141 2.92 15.44 3.13
N LEU A 142 2.61 14.31 2.48
CA LEU A 142 3.53 13.58 1.60
C LEU A 142 2.91 13.40 0.21
N ARG A 143 2.05 14.33 -0.21
CA ARG A 143 1.32 14.22 -1.49
C ARG A 143 2.28 14.11 -2.67
N GLU A 144 3.27 14.99 -2.74
CA GLU A 144 4.21 15.03 -3.86
C GLU A 144 5.18 13.84 -3.85
N GLU A 145 5.65 13.45 -2.67
CA GLU A 145 6.50 12.29 -2.45
C GLU A 145 5.78 11.00 -2.87
N PHE A 146 4.52 10.84 -2.46
CA PHE A 146 3.68 9.71 -2.84
C PHE A 146 3.40 9.68 -4.34
N ARG A 147 3.10 10.85 -4.95
CA ARG A 147 2.89 10.96 -6.40
C ARG A 147 4.13 10.49 -7.16
N ARG A 148 5.32 10.93 -6.76
CA ARG A 148 6.59 10.50 -7.38
C ARG A 148 6.92 9.03 -7.13
N ALA A 149 6.73 8.55 -5.90
CA ALA A 149 7.19 7.25 -5.44
C ALA A 149 6.23 6.09 -5.76
N VAL A 150 4.93 6.35 -5.92
CA VAL A 150 3.89 5.32 -6.10
C VAL A 150 3.08 5.55 -7.36
N VAL A 151 2.51 6.74 -7.56
CA VAL A 151 1.57 7.02 -8.66
C VAL A 151 2.29 7.07 -10.02
N GLY A 152 3.38 7.82 -10.13
CA GLY A 152 4.16 7.91 -11.35
C GLY A 152 4.67 6.55 -11.86
N PRO A 153 5.26 5.70 -11.00
CA PRO A 153 5.64 4.35 -11.38
C PRO A 153 4.47 3.44 -11.75
N PHE A 154 3.30 3.62 -11.14
CA PHE A 154 2.09 2.90 -11.55
C PHE A 154 1.71 3.25 -12.99
N ILE A 155 1.68 4.54 -13.33
CA ILE A 155 1.42 5.03 -14.70
C ILE A 155 2.48 4.50 -15.68
N ARG A 156 3.77 4.60 -15.33
CA ARG A 156 4.87 4.11 -16.18
C ARG A 156 4.84 2.59 -16.40
N GLY A 157 4.46 1.81 -15.39
CA GLY A 157 4.32 0.36 -15.52
C GLY A 157 3.27 0.00 -16.56
N TYR A 158 2.07 0.61 -16.49
CA TYR A 158 1.05 0.40 -17.52
C TYR A 158 1.48 0.89 -18.89
N ALA A 159 2.19 2.01 -18.99
CA ALA A 159 2.76 2.48 -20.26
C ALA A 159 3.83 1.52 -20.84
N ALA A 160 4.43 0.67 -20.01
CA ALA A 160 5.39 -0.36 -20.39
C ALA A 160 4.76 -1.76 -20.57
N GLY A 161 3.43 -1.88 -20.50
CA GLY A 161 2.73 -3.17 -20.66
C GLY A 161 2.74 -4.06 -19.40
N GLU A 162 3.16 -3.51 -18.27
CA GLU A 162 3.10 -4.18 -16.96
C GLU A 162 1.74 -3.96 -16.28
N THR A 163 1.44 -4.80 -15.28
CA THR A 163 0.32 -4.61 -14.35
C THR A 163 0.86 -4.37 -12.94
N PRO A 164 1.31 -3.14 -12.61
CA PRO A 164 1.92 -2.85 -11.32
C PRO A 164 0.93 -2.95 -10.15
N ASN A 165 1.40 -3.46 -9.01
CA ASN A 165 0.67 -3.39 -7.73
C ASN A 165 1.13 -2.17 -6.92
N PRO A 166 0.34 -1.08 -6.82
CA PRO A 166 0.77 0.13 -6.13
C PRO A 166 0.80 -0.03 -4.60
N CYS A 167 -0.04 -0.89 -4.02
CA CYS A 167 -0.14 -1.09 -2.58
C CYS A 167 1.12 -1.77 -2.01
N ILE A 168 1.60 -2.82 -2.68
CA ILE A 168 2.80 -3.52 -2.22
C ILE A 168 4.05 -2.64 -2.32
N ARG A 169 4.11 -1.77 -3.34
CA ARG A 169 5.17 -0.76 -3.46
C ARG A 169 5.05 0.30 -2.38
N CYS A 170 3.84 0.83 -2.17
CA CYS A 170 3.57 1.82 -1.13
C CYS A 170 4.00 1.30 0.25
N ASN A 171 3.58 0.10 0.62
CA ASN A 171 3.96 -0.50 1.91
C ASN A 171 5.45 -0.86 1.96
N GLY A 172 6.00 -1.46 0.90
CA GLY A 172 7.36 -1.99 0.91
C GLY A 172 8.46 -0.94 0.90
N SER A 173 8.25 0.22 0.27
CA SER A 173 9.33 1.21 0.06
C SER A 173 8.98 2.66 0.34
N PHE A 174 7.74 2.98 0.75
CA PHE A 174 7.31 4.35 0.98
C PHE A 174 6.69 4.53 2.37
N ARG A 175 5.46 4.05 2.57
CA ARG A 175 4.66 4.26 3.78
C ARG A 175 5.41 3.86 5.05
N PHE A 176 5.99 2.66 5.09
CA PHE A 176 6.69 2.20 6.29
C PHE A 176 8.00 2.95 6.52
N ALA A 177 8.72 3.36 5.47
CA ALA A 177 9.92 4.16 5.63
C ALA A 177 9.58 5.52 6.28
N GLU A 178 8.63 6.25 5.70
CA GLU A 178 8.16 7.54 6.21
C GLU A 178 7.63 7.46 7.65
N LEU A 179 6.87 6.39 7.96
CA LEU A 179 6.32 6.20 9.31
C LEU A 179 7.37 5.79 10.35
N VAL A 180 8.36 4.97 9.97
CA VAL A 180 9.46 4.57 10.88
C VAL A 180 10.40 5.75 11.15
N ASP A 181 10.63 6.59 10.14
CA ASP A 181 11.40 7.82 10.28
C ASP A 181 10.65 8.84 11.15
N PHE A 182 9.35 9.00 10.94
CA PHE A 182 8.50 9.79 11.84
C PHE A 182 8.54 9.27 13.27
N ALA A 183 8.38 7.95 13.47
CA ALA A 183 8.40 7.35 14.81
C ALA A 183 9.71 7.68 15.54
N ALA A 184 10.87 7.65 14.84
CA ALA A 184 12.14 8.06 15.43
C ALA A 184 12.15 9.54 15.85
N ARG A 185 11.69 10.44 14.98
CA ARG A 185 11.62 11.89 15.25
C ARG A 185 10.66 12.25 16.37
N ALA A 186 9.57 11.49 16.49
CA ALA A 186 8.56 11.63 17.54
C ALA A 186 8.98 11.00 18.88
N GLY A 187 10.22 10.52 18.98
CA GLY A 187 10.74 9.88 20.19
C GLY A 187 10.06 8.56 20.54
N ALA A 188 9.42 7.90 19.56
CA ALA A 188 8.74 6.63 19.74
C ALA A 188 9.70 5.44 19.49
N GLU A 189 9.65 4.47 20.39
CA GLU A 189 10.43 3.23 20.30
C GLU A 189 9.95 2.38 19.13
N ARG A 190 8.63 2.34 18.91
CA ARG A 190 7.98 1.49 17.90
C ARG A 190 6.94 2.24 17.08
N LEU A 191 6.72 1.73 15.87
CA LEU A 191 5.60 2.04 14.99
C LEU A 191 4.56 0.92 15.07
N ALA A 192 3.34 1.23 15.49
CA ALA A 192 2.19 0.34 15.37
C ALA A 192 1.37 0.66 14.13
N THR A 193 0.83 -0.38 13.48
CA THR A 193 -0.17 -0.22 12.41
C THR A 193 -1.30 -1.22 12.58
N GLY A 194 -2.50 -0.87 12.09
CA GLY A 194 -3.67 -1.75 12.12
C GLY A 194 -3.65 -2.91 11.10
N HIS A 195 -2.47 -3.39 10.69
CA HIS A 195 -2.39 -4.50 9.74
C HIS A 195 -2.56 -5.86 10.43
N TYR A 196 -3.24 -6.78 9.74
CA TYR A 196 -3.41 -8.18 10.14
C TYR A 196 -2.25 -9.02 9.60
N ALA A 197 -1.12 -8.92 10.29
CA ALA A 197 0.07 -9.72 10.05
C ALA A 197 0.83 -9.92 11.35
N ARG A 198 1.72 -10.90 11.40
CA ARG A 198 2.54 -11.20 12.58
C ARG A 198 4.02 -10.96 12.28
N ILE A 199 4.80 -10.73 13.33
CA ILE A 199 6.26 -10.71 13.24
C ILE A 199 6.77 -11.87 14.08
N VAL A 200 7.54 -12.76 13.47
CA VAL A 200 8.03 -13.98 14.11
C VAL A 200 9.53 -14.10 13.93
N ARG A 201 10.21 -14.76 14.88
CA ARG A 201 11.61 -15.14 14.71
C ARG A 201 11.67 -16.45 13.92
N HIS A 202 12.34 -16.42 12.77
CA HIS A 202 12.51 -17.57 11.89
C HIS A 202 13.95 -17.60 11.37
N ARG A 203 14.63 -18.74 11.50
CA ARG A 203 16.06 -18.94 11.13
C ARG A 203 16.97 -17.80 11.64
N GLY A 204 16.75 -17.38 12.88
CA GLY A 204 17.57 -16.34 13.54
C GLY A 204 17.25 -14.89 13.16
N ARG A 205 16.28 -14.64 12.26
CA ARG A 205 15.86 -13.30 11.82
C ARG A 205 14.41 -13.03 12.21
N LEU A 206 14.04 -11.76 12.41
CA LEU A 206 12.63 -11.36 12.42
C LEU A 206 12.12 -11.33 10.99
N LEU A 207 10.98 -11.98 10.76
CA LEU A 207 10.28 -12.01 9.48
C LEU A 207 8.79 -11.75 9.68
N LEU A 208 8.13 -11.35 8.61
CA LEU A 208 6.69 -11.21 8.55
C LEU A 208 6.06 -12.60 8.44
N ALA A 209 4.90 -12.79 9.07
CA ALA A 209 4.08 -13.98 8.93
C ALA A 209 2.61 -13.62 8.71
N ARG A 210 1.83 -14.58 8.21
CA ARG A 210 0.39 -14.45 8.02
C ARG A 210 -0.32 -14.01 9.30
N GLY A 211 -1.33 -13.16 9.17
CA GLY A 211 -2.24 -12.88 10.30
C GLY A 211 -3.01 -14.14 10.72
N ALA A 212 -3.44 -14.19 11.98
CA ALA A 212 -4.26 -15.30 12.48
C ALA A 212 -5.62 -15.40 11.74
N ASP A 213 -6.17 -14.25 11.32
CA ASP A 213 -7.33 -14.18 10.45
C ASP A 213 -6.94 -14.39 8.98
N ALA A 214 -7.18 -15.60 8.46
CA ALA A 214 -6.89 -15.93 7.07
C ALA A 214 -7.69 -15.08 6.05
N ALA A 215 -8.88 -14.59 6.41
CA ALA A 215 -9.71 -13.77 5.54
C ALA A 215 -9.23 -12.31 5.47
N LYS A 216 -8.49 -11.85 6.49
CA LYS A 216 -7.90 -10.52 6.56
C LYS A 216 -6.37 -10.48 6.46
N ASP A 217 -5.71 -11.61 6.29
CA ASP A 217 -4.26 -11.70 6.14
C ASP A 217 -3.71 -10.67 5.14
N GLN A 218 -2.90 -9.75 5.64
CA GLN A 218 -2.27 -8.69 4.86
C GLN A 218 -0.78 -8.95 4.60
N SER A 219 -0.26 -10.13 4.97
CA SER A 219 1.16 -10.47 4.79
C SER A 219 1.62 -10.33 3.33
N TYR A 220 0.77 -10.62 2.35
CA TYR A 220 1.06 -10.40 0.93
C TYR A 220 1.31 -8.92 0.59
N MET A 221 0.45 -8.01 1.07
CA MET A 221 0.58 -6.57 0.80
C MET A 221 1.77 -5.93 1.53
N LEU A 222 2.27 -6.62 2.55
CA LEU A 222 3.45 -6.25 3.33
C LEU A 222 4.68 -7.06 2.92
N GLY A 223 4.58 -7.97 1.95
CA GLY A 223 5.61 -8.97 1.68
C GLY A 223 6.97 -8.39 1.26
N ARG A 224 6.98 -7.14 0.78
CA ARG A 224 8.20 -6.41 0.41
C ARG A 224 8.80 -5.54 1.53
N LEU A 225 8.22 -5.57 2.72
CA LEU A 225 8.74 -4.84 3.87
C LEU A 225 10.16 -5.32 4.21
N ASP A 226 11.08 -4.40 4.41
CA ASP A 226 12.46 -4.75 4.75
C ASP A 226 12.51 -5.40 6.15
N PRO A 227 13.01 -6.65 6.29
CA PRO A 227 13.14 -7.31 7.59
C PRO A 227 13.90 -6.50 8.64
N ARG A 228 14.80 -5.60 8.22
CA ARG A 228 15.55 -4.71 9.13
C ARG A 228 14.66 -3.72 9.88
N LEU A 229 13.49 -3.38 9.34
CA LEU A 229 12.55 -2.46 9.98
C LEU A 229 11.66 -3.17 11.02
N LEU A 230 11.57 -4.50 10.98
CA LEU A 230 10.62 -5.26 11.81
C LEU A 230 10.90 -5.16 13.31
N GLU A 231 12.13 -4.88 13.71
CA GLU A 231 12.48 -4.63 15.13
C GLU A 231 11.76 -3.40 15.70
N ARG A 232 11.44 -2.43 14.84
CA ARG A 232 10.75 -1.19 15.22
C ARG A 232 9.26 -1.20 14.90
N ILE A 233 8.72 -2.29 14.37
CA ILE A 233 7.32 -2.37 13.92
C ILE A 233 6.54 -3.30 14.85
N TRP A 234 5.28 -2.95 15.07
CA TRP A 234 4.31 -3.74 15.81
C TRP A 234 2.99 -3.82 15.05
N PHE A 235 2.40 -5.02 15.01
CA PHE A 235 1.08 -5.29 14.46
C PHE A 235 0.15 -5.76 15.58
N PRO A 236 -0.54 -4.85 16.30
CA PRO A 236 -1.35 -5.20 17.47
C PRO A 236 -2.54 -6.12 17.16
N LEU A 237 -2.93 -6.22 15.89
CA LEU A 237 -4.06 -7.00 15.41
C LEU A 237 -3.64 -8.33 14.76
N GLY A 238 -2.36 -8.67 14.75
CA GLY A 238 -1.85 -9.87 14.07
C GLY A 238 -2.43 -11.19 14.57
N GLU A 239 -2.89 -11.22 15.83
CA GLU A 239 -3.50 -12.39 16.48
C GLU A 239 -5.04 -12.27 16.61
N GLN A 240 -5.65 -11.23 16.02
CA GLN A 240 -7.10 -11.00 16.10
C GLN A 240 -7.80 -11.32 14.79
N THR A 241 -9.04 -11.78 14.92
CA THR A 241 -10.04 -11.75 13.86
C THR A 241 -10.62 -10.37 13.65
N LYS A 242 -11.16 -10.10 12.46
CA LYS A 242 -11.85 -8.83 12.20
C LYS A 242 -13.02 -8.60 13.16
N GLU A 243 -13.75 -9.66 13.46
CA GLU A 243 -14.90 -9.64 14.36
C GLU A 243 -14.49 -9.22 15.76
N GLU A 244 -13.38 -9.76 16.29
CA GLU A 244 -12.82 -9.36 17.59
C GLU A 244 -12.40 -7.89 17.60
N THR A 245 -11.72 -7.42 16.55
CA THR A 245 -11.35 -6.00 16.42
C THR A 245 -12.57 -5.09 16.45
N ARG A 246 -13.65 -5.44 15.73
CA ARG A 246 -14.90 -4.68 15.76
C ARG A 246 -15.58 -4.69 17.13
N ALA A 247 -15.59 -5.84 17.80
CA ALA A 247 -16.14 -5.97 19.14
C ALA A 247 -15.34 -5.17 20.18
N GLU A 248 -14.00 -5.12 20.06
CA GLU A 248 -13.14 -4.27 20.89
C GLU A 248 -13.43 -2.78 20.67
N ALA A 249 -13.52 -2.34 19.41
CA ALA A 249 -13.87 -0.96 19.10
C ALA A 249 -15.24 -0.54 19.68
N ALA A 250 -16.25 -1.42 19.57
CA ALA A 250 -17.58 -1.18 20.10
C ALA A 250 -17.59 -1.10 21.64
N ARG A 251 -16.88 -2.01 22.32
CA ARG A 251 -16.74 -1.98 23.80
C ARG A 251 -16.04 -0.71 24.29
N ALA A 252 -15.08 -0.19 23.52
CA ALA A 252 -14.39 1.05 23.83
C ALA A 252 -15.17 2.31 23.41
N GLY A 253 -16.36 2.17 22.83
CA GLY A 253 -17.19 3.31 22.41
C GLY A 253 -16.58 4.13 21.25
N LEU A 254 -15.69 3.53 20.46
CA LEU A 254 -15.00 4.24 19.37
C LEU A 254 -15.97 4.50 18.20
N ALA A 255 -16.09 5.77 17.79
CA ALA A 255 -16.92 6.16 16.64
C ALA A 255 -16.53 5.45 15.33
N ALA A 256 -15.28 4.99 15.22
CA ALA A 256 -14.77 4.24 14.08
C ALA A 256 -15.45 2.86 13.89
N ALA A 257 -16.13 2.32 14.92
CA ALA A 257 -16.76 0.99 14.86
C ALA A 257 -17.81 0.84 13.75
N GLY A 258 -18.50 1.93 13.37
CA GLY A 258 -19.53 1.94 12.33
C GLY A 258 -19.02 2.20 10.91
N ARG A 259 -17.71 2.43 10.71
CA ARG A 259 -17.17 2.82 9.39
C ARG A 259 -16.90 1.62 8.49
N SER A 260 -17.19 1.78 7.20
CA SER A 260 -16.84 0.83 6.15
C SER A 260 -15.32 0.79 5.90
N GLU A 261 -14.82 -0.34 5.39
CA GLU A 261 -13.42 -0.46 4.99
C GLU A 261 -13.19 0.17 3.61
N SER A 262 -12.07 0.86 3.43
CA SER A 262 -11.60 1.26 2.10
C SER A 262 -11.19 0.01 1.31
N GLN A 263 -11.80 -0.18 0.16
CA GLN A 263 -11.46 -1.21 -0.81
C GLN A 263 -10.99 -0.47 -2.07
N GLU A 264 -9.70 -0.62 -2.43
CA GLU A 264 -9.01 -0.16 -3.66
C GLU A 264 -7.72 0.65 -3.40
N ALA A 265 -6.93 0.86 -4.46
CA ALA A 265 -5.77 1.74 -4.41
C ALA A 265 -6.21 3.16 -4.06
N CYS A 266 -5.64 3.74 -3.01
CA CYS A 266 -6.13 4.97 -2.39
C CYS A 266 -6.28 6.16 -3.36
N PHE A 267 -5.39 6.29 -4.34
CA PHE A 267 -5.42 7.41 -5.31
C PHE A 267 -6.43 7.24 -6.45
N LEU A 268 -7.00 6.04 -6.63
CA LEU A 268 -8.05 5.80 -7.63
C LEU A 268 -9.41 6.30 -7.15
N ALA A 269 -9.58 6.52 -5.83
CA ALA A 269 -10.77 7.14 -5.27
C ALA A 269 -12.09 6.44 -5.69
N GLY A 270 -12.07 5.10 -5.73
CA GLY A 270 -13.23 4.28 -6.14
C GLY A 270 -13.48 4.18 -7.65
N GLY A 271 -12.57 4.68 -8.48
CA GLY A 271 -12.68 4.69 -9.94
C GLY A 271 -11.91 3.56 -10.65
N ASP A 272 -12.29 3.28 -11.90
CA ASP A 272 -11.53 2.35 -12.75
C ASP A 272 -10.13 2.92 -13.02
N TYR A 273 -9.11 2.07 -12.85
CA TYR A 273 -7.72 2.42 -13.17
C TYR A 273 -7.57 2.85 -14.62
N ARG A 274 -8.42 2.36 -15.54
CA ARG A 274 -8.38 2.73 -16.96
C ARG A 274 -8.70 4.21 -17.16
N ASP A 275 -9.78 4.68 -16.54
CA ASP A 275 -10.17 6.08 -16.61
C ASP A 275 -9.13 6.97 -15.95
N PHE A 276 -8.54 6.51 -14.84
CA PHE A 276 -7.40 7.17 -14.20
C PHE A 276 -6.22 7.32 -15.18
N LEU A 277 -5.76 6.22 -15.79
CA LEU A 277 -4.63 6.26 -16.73
C LEU A 277 -4.91 7.20 -17.91
N GLN A 278 -6.13 7.20 -18.45
CA GLN A 278 -6.51 8.09 -19.53
C GLN A 278 -6.45 9.57 -19.13
N ARG A 279 -6.95 9.92 -17.94
CA ARG A 279 -6.80 11.28 -17.40
C ARG A 279 -5.33 11.67 -17.26
N HIS A 280 -4.44 10.74 -16.93
CA HIS A 280 -3.02 10.97 -16.67
C HIS A 280 -2.10 10.71 -17.88
N GLY A 281 -2.64 10.74 -19.10
CA GLY A 281 -1.86 10.84 -20.33
C GLY A 281 -1.63 9.52 -21.08
N LEU A 282 -2.25 8.41 -20.66
CA LEU A 282 -2.32 7.21 -21.51
C LEU A 282 -3.55 7.32 -22.39
N GLU A 283 -3.38 7.90 -23.57
CA GLU A 283 -4.48 8.09 -24.51
C GLU A 283 -4.99 6.74 -25.05
N ALA A 284 -6.29 6.72 -25.33
CA ALA A 284 -6.90 5.59 -26.03
C ALA A 284 -6.41 5.62 -27.48
N ALA A 285 -5.78 4.53 -27.91
CA ALA A 285 -5.26 4.37 -29.25
C ALA A 285 -5.69 3.02 -29.80
N ASP A 286 -6.32 3.03 -30.96
CA ASP A 286 -6.82 1.83 -31.60
C ASP A 286 -5.66 0.89 -31.98
N GLY A 287 -5.81 -0.39 -31.67
CA GLY A 287 -4.78 -1.41 -31.84
C GLY A 287 -5.37 -2.79 -32.12
N PRO A 288 -4.65 -3.67 -32.84
CA PRO A 288 -5.14 -5.00 -33.15
C PRO A 288 -5.10 -5.91 -31.93
N VAL A 289 -6.15 -6.71 -31.78
CA VAL A 289 -6.11 -7.94 -30.98
C VAL A 289 -5.77 -9.07 -31.93
N VAL A 290 -4.67 -9.77 -31.67
CA VAL A 290 -4.18 -10.87 -32.50
C VAL A 290 -4.22 -12.20 -31.75
N ASP A 291 -4.33 -13.30 -32.48
CA ASP A 291 -4.08 -14.64 -31.94
C ASP A 291 -2.58 -14.93 -31.81
N GLU A 292 -2.24 -16.15 -31.38
CA GLU A 292 -0.86 -16.61 -31.20
C GLU A 292 -0.08 -16.71 -32.52
N ASP A 293 -0.78 -16.87 -33.64
CA ASP A 293 -0.22 -16.91 -34.99
C ASP A 293 -0.06 -15.50 -35.60
N GLY A 294 -0.53 -14.45 -34.90
CA GLY A 294 -0.47 -13.06 -35.32
C GLY A 294 -1.62 -12.62 -36.22
N SER A 295 -2.67 -13.44 -36.38
CA SER A 295 -3.86 -13.08 -37.14
C SER A 295 -4.73 -12.11 -36.34
N GLU A 296 -5.18 -11.01 -36.96
CA GLU A 296 -6.10 -10.08 -36.30
C GLU A 296 -7.47 -10.73 -36.10
N ILE A 297 -7.90 -10.81 -34.83
CA ILE A 297 -9.17 -11.39 -34.40
C ILE A 297 -10.11 -10.35 -33.76
N GLY A 298 -9.64 -9.12 -33.60
CA GLY A 298 -10.44 -8.01 -33.08
C GLY A 298 -9.60 -6.75 -32.94
N ARG A 299 -10.18 -5.73 -32.30
CA ARG A 299 -9.53 -4.44 -32.05
C ARG A 299 -9.80 -3.97 -30.63
N HIS A 300 -8.91 -3.12 -30.12
CA HIS A 300 -9.01 -2.54 -28.79
C HIS A 300 -8.61 -1.07 -28.79
N ASP A 301 -8.98 -0.33 -27.75
CA ASP A 301 -8.76 1.11 -27.59
C ASP A 301 -7.55 1.43 -26.67
N GLY A 302 -6.49 0.62 -26.78
CA GLY A 302 -5.23 0.78 -26.05
C GLY A 302 -4.81 -0.44 -25.24
N PHE A 303 -3.57 -0.90 -25.41
CA PHE A 303 -3.07 -2.16 -24.82
C PHE A 303 -3.05 -2.14 -23.28
N TRP A 304 -2.88 -0.96 -22.67
CA TRP A 304 -2.79 -0.76 -21.22
C TRP A 304 -4.11 -1.03 -20.47
N ARG A 305 -5.21 -1.24 -21.20
CA ARG A 305 -6.53 -1.60 -20.66
C ARG A 305 -6.66 -3.07 -20.32
N PHE A 306 -5.62 -3.86 -20.61
CA PHE A 306 -5.60 -5.31 -20.47
C PHE A 306 -4.54 -5.76 -19.47
N THR A 307 -4.89 -6.80 -18.71
CA THR A 307 -3.97 -7.51 -17.82
C THR A 307 -3.88 -8.96 -18.28
N PRO A 308 -2.68 -9.59 -18.27
CA PRO A 308 -2.55 -11.02 -18.53
C PRO A 308 -3.56 -11.86 -17.72
N GLY A 309 -4.27 -12.77 -18.39
CA GLY A 309 -5.36 -13.57 -17.82
C GLY A 309 -6.73 -12.88 -17.82
N GLN A 310 -6.87 -11.65 -18.33
CA GLN A 310 -8.16 -10.99 -18.48
C GLN A 310 -8.99 -11.67 -19.58
N ARG A 311 -10.21 -12.11 -19.22
CA ARG A 311 -11.18 -12.71 -20.16
C ARG A 311 -12.18 -11.71 -20.74
N ARG A 312 -12.70 -10.80 -19.91
CA ARG A 312 -13.78 -9.87 -20.31
C ARG A 312 -13.20 -8.61 -20.95
N GLY A 313 -13.96 -8.01 -21.87
CA GLY A 313 -13.61 -6.72 -22.47
C GLY A 313 -12.52 -6.77 -23.54
N LEU A 314 -12.18 -7.96 -24.07
CA LEU A 314 -11.18 -8.12 -25.14
C LEU A 314 -11.62 -7.58 -26.52
N GLY A 315 -12.92 -7.33 -26.74
CA GLY A 315 -13.39 -6.86 -28.04
C GLY A 315 -13.37 -7.93 -29.14
N VAL A 316 -13.23 -9.21 -28.79
CA VAL A 316 -13.15 -10.34 -29.72
C VAL A 316 -14.42 -11.20 -29.64
N ALA A 317 -14.98 -11.55 -30.79
CA ALA A 317 -16.03 -12.56 -30.91
C ALA A 317 -15.43 -13.89 -31.38
N ALA A 318 -15.33 -14.86 -30.46
CA ALA A 318 -14.79 -16.19 -30.73
C ALA A 318 -15.79 -17.28 -30.30
N GLY A 319 -15.72 -18.46 -30.94
CA GLY A 319 -16.54 -19.63 -30.59
C GLY A 319 -16.21 -20.24 -29.24
N GLU A 320 -15.07 -19.86 -28.65
CA GLU A 320 -14.59 -20.31 -27.35
C GLU A 320 -14.00 -19.14 -26.53
N PRO A 321 -13.92 -19.23 -25.19
CA PRO A 321 -13.42 -18.14 -24.37
C PRO A 321 -11.92 -17.88 -24.58
N LEU A 322 -11.58 -16.65 -24.98
CA LEU A 322 -10.20 -16.17 -25.08
C LEU A 322 -9.80 -15.30 -23.87
N TYR A 323 -8.49 -15.23 -23.64
CA TYR A 323 -7.84 -14.50 -22.56
C TYR A 323 -6.71 -13.65 -23.13
N ALA A 324 -6.51 -12.44 -22.61
CA ALA A 324 -5.31 -11.65 -22.89
C ALA A 324 -4.09 -12.41 -22.37
N LEU A 325 -3.19 -12.83 -23.27
CA LEU A 325 -1.94 -13.51 -22.92
C LEU A 325 -0.88 -12.48 -22.53
N ARG A 326 -0.71 -11.47 -23.39
CA ARG A 326 0.25 -10.37 -23.19
C ARG A 326 -0.19 -9.14 -23.98
N ALA A 327 0.36 -8.00 -23.59
CA ALA A 327 0.26 -6.75 -24.32
C ALA A 327 1.66 -6.35 -24.82
N ASP A 328 1.72 -5.83 -26.04
CA ASP A 328 2.94 -5.28 -26.63
C ASP A 328 2.79 -3.76 -26.82
N PRO A 329 3.46 -2.96 -25.98
CA PRO A 329 3.44 -1.50 -26.08
C PRO A 329 4.05 -0.98 -27.39
N SER A 330 5.03 -1.70 -27.96
CA SER A 330 5.79 -1.21 -29.13
C SER A 330 4.95 -1.21 -30.40
N THR A 331 4.01 -2.15 -30.50
CA THR A 331 3.09 -2.30 -31.64
C THR A 331 1.64 -1.99 -31.27
N ASN A 332 1.37 -1.52 -30.05
CA ASN A 332 0.02 -1.34 -29.48
C ASN A 332 -0.87 -2.56 -29.75
N THR A 333 -0.37 -3.76 -29.48
CA THR A 333 -1.04 -5.03 -29.80
C THR A 333 -1.41 -5.79 -28.54
N VAL A 334 -2.56 -6.44 -28.53
CA VAL A 334 -2.94 -7.41 -27.49
C VAL A 334 -2.96 -8.80 -28.12
N VAL A 335 -2.20 -9.72 -27.55
CA VAL A 335 -2.27 -11.13 -27.93
C VAL A 335 -3.30 -11.82 -27.07
N ALA A 336 -4.28 -12.46 -27.69
CA ALA A 336 -5.29 -13.24 -27.00
C ALA A 336 -5.29 -14.69 -27.49
N GLY A 337 -5.50 -15.61 -26.55
CA GLY A 337 -5.50 -17.04 -26.85
C GLY A 337 -6.28 -17.81 -25.81
N ARG A 338 -6.12 -19.13 -25.85
CA ARG A 338 -6.79 -20.01 -24.88
C ARG A 338 -6.15 -19.88 -23.51
N ARG A 339 -6.85 -20.36 -22.48
CA ARG A 339 -6.35 -20.29 -21.09
C ARG A 339 -5.04 -21.05 -20.93
N GLU A 340 -4.89 -22.15 -21.66
CA GLU A 340 -3.74 -23.05 -21.61
C GLU A 340 -2.46 -22.34 -22.02
N ALA A 341 -2.52 -21.36 -22.93
CA ALA A 341 -1.38 -20.55 -23.36
C ALA A 341 -0.88 -19.58 -22.27
N LEU A 342 -1.63 -19.38 -21.18
CA LEU A 342 -1.17 -18.62 -20.01
C LEU A 342 -0.35 -19.47 -19.02
N ALA A 343 -0.27 -20.78 -19.23
CA ALA A 343 0.40 -21.69 -18.32
C ALA A 343 1.90 -21.41 -18.30
N THR A 344 2.44 -21.12 -17.12
CA THR A 344 3.88 -21.10 -16.89
C THR A 344 4.23 -21.86 -15.62
N THR A 345 5.32 -22.61 -15.67
CA THR A 345 5.94 -23.26 -14.51
C THR A 345 7.21 -22.55 -14.08
N GLU A 346 7.62 -21.48 -14.78
CA GLU A 346 8.81 -20.71 -14.45
C GLU A 346 8.44 -19.23 -14.27
N VAL A 347 8.91 -18.63 -13.17
CA VAL A 347 8.66 -17.22 -12.87
C VAL A 347 9.95 -16.58 -12.35
N GLU A 348 10.40 -15.54 -13.02
CA GLU A 348 11.50 -14.71 -12.54
C GLU A 348 10.96 -13.46 -11.82
N ALA A 349 11.53 -13.16 -10.66
CA ALA A 349 11.20 -11.96 -9.91
C ALA A 349 12.46 -11.23 -9.42
N ARG A 350 12.47 -9.91 -9.63
CA ARG A 350 13.48 -9.01 -9.06
C ARG A 350 13.15 -8.70 -7.62
N GLY A 351 14.04 -9.03 -6.70
CA GLY A 351 13.74 -9.02 -5.27
C GLY A 351 14.85 -9.62 -4.45
N ARG A 352 14.50 -10.36 -3.40
CA ARG A 352 15.45 -11.16 -2.63
C ARG A 352 14.75 -12.23 -1.82
N LEU A 353 15.48 -13.29 -1.50
CA LEU A 353 15.15 -14.16 -0.38
C LEU A 353 15.59 -13.47 0.93
N TYR A 354 14.78 -13.55 1.96
CA TYR A 354 15.08 -13.00 3.28
C TYR A 354 15.82 -14.00 4.17
N VAL A 355 15.72 -15.28 3.87
CA VAL A 355 16.49 -16.36 4.48
C VAL A 355 16.87 -17.37 3.40
N PRO A 356 17.98 -18.11 3.54
CA PRO A 356 18.28 -19.21 2.63
C PRO A 356 17.14 -20.22 2.69
N VAL A 357 16.48 -20.50 1.56
CA VAL A 357 15.36 -21.43 1.44
C VAL A 357 15.27 -21.90 -0.01
N SER A 358 14.94 -23.18 -0.24
CA SER A 358 14.82 -23.75 -1.58
C SER A 358 13.40 -24.22 -1.91
N ARG A 359 12.56 -24.52 -0.92
CA ARG A 359 11.16 -24.93 -1.13
C ARG A 359 10.23 -23.95 -0.45
N VAL A 360 9.27 -23.43 -1.23
CA VAL A 360 8.37 -22.36 -0.80
C VAL A 360 6.98 -22.56 -1.40
N ASP A 361 5.99 -21.90 -0.80
CA ASP A 361 4.70 -21.63 -1.42
C ASP A 361 4.73 -20.22 -2.03
N ALA A 362 4.67 -20.12 -3.35
CA ALA A 362 4.74 -18.87 -4.09
C ALA A 362 3.34 -18.31 -4.35
N LYS A 363 3.07 -17.11 -3.83
CA LYS A 363 1.85 -16.36 -4.13
C LYS A 363 2.16 -15.26 -5.14
N LEU A 364 1.63 -15.41 -6.36
CA LEU A 364 1.92 -14.53 -7.51
C LEU A 364 0.87 -13.43 -7.73
N ARG A 365 -0.23 -13.49 -6.97
CA ARG A 365 -1.32 -12.50 -6.96
C ARG A 365 -2.06 -12.56 -5.63
N TYR A 366 -2.57 -11.42 -5.17
CA TYR A 366 -3.18 -11.30 -3.83
C TYR A 366 -4.33 -12.30 -3.55
N ARG A 367 -5.24 -12.50 -4.50
CA ARG A 367 -6.40 -13.41 -4.35
C ARG A 367 -6.20 -14.78 -5.00
N SER A 368 -4.98 -15.12 -5.39
CA SER A 368 -4.66 -16.45 -5.90
C SER A 368 -4.19 -17.37 -4.78
N PRO A 369 -4.42 -18.69 -4.89
CA PRO A 369 -3.74 -19.65 -4.02
C PRO A 369 -2.22 -19.53 -4.20
N ALA A 370 -1.49 -19.92 -3.16
CA ALA A 370 -0.04 -20.10 -3.29
C ALA A 370 0.24 -21.43 -3.98
N LEU A 371 1.33 -21.49 -4.76
CA LEU A 371 1.75 -22.68 -5.50
C LEU A 371 3.08 -23.17 -4.93
N PRO A 372 3.20 -24.47 -4.61
CA PRO A 372 4.49 -25.05 -4.24
C PRO A 372 5.52 -24.83 -5.35
N ALA A 373 6.73 -24.44 -4.96
CA ALA A 373 7.79 -24.11 -5.89
C ALA A 373 9.19 -24.38 -5.31
N GLU A 374 10.13 -24.65 -6.20
CA GLU A 374 11.56 -24.51 -5.92
C GLU A 374 11.98 -23.05 -6.16
N ALA A 375 12.64 -22.45 -5.17
CA ALA A 375 13.19 -21.10 -5.26
C ALA A 375 14.70 -21.16 -5.45
N ILE A 376 15.18 -20.55 -6.53
CA ILE A 376 16.59 -20.46 -6.89
C ILE A 376 16.98 -18.99 -6.81
N GLU A 377 17.90 -18.65 -5.91
CA GLU A 377 18.40 -17.27 -5.78
C GLU A 377 19.21 -16.87 -7.03
N THR A 378 19.04 -15.62 -7.47
CA THR A 378 19.76 -15.02 -8.60
C THR A 378 20.45 -13.73 -8.16
N GLU A 379 21.29 -13.14 -9.02
CA GLU A 379 21.99 -11.88 -8.70
C GLU A 379 21.03 -10.72 -8.36
N SER A 380 19.84 -10.70 -8.97
CA SER A 380 18.87 -9.61 -8.82
C SER A 380 17.56 -10.01 -8.14
N GLY A 381 17.45 -11.25 -7.67
CA GLY A 381 16.26 -11.75 -6.99
C GLY A 381 16.21 -13.26 -6.92
N PHE A 382 15.19 -13.84 -7.53
CA PHE A 382 15.01 -15.30 -7.54
C PHE A 382 14.19 -15.76 -8.75
N ARG A 383 14.37 -17.03 -9.06
CA ARG A 383 13.62 -17.78 -10.05
C ARG A 383 12.82 -18.87 -9.35
N LEU A 384 11.59 -19.07 -9.78
CA LEU A 384 10.69 -20.07 -9.24
C LEU A 384 10.44 -21.15 -10.27
N LEU A 385 10.62 -22.41 -9.88
CA LEU A 385 10.15 -23.57 -10.63
C LEU A 385 8.91 -24.11 -9.91
N LEU A 386 7.74 -23.87 -10.47
CA LEU A 386 6.44 -24.22 -9.90
C LEU A 386 6.14 -25.70 -10.14
N ASP A 387 5.61 -26.38 -9.12
CA ASP A 387 5.19 -27.77 -9.23
C ASP A 387 3.96 -27.93 -10.14
N GLU A 388 3.13 -26.89 -10.22
CA GLU A 388 1.93 -26.80 -11.05
C GLU A 388 1.93 -25.48 -11.85
N PRO A 389 1.34 -25.44 -13.05
CA PRO A 389 1.32 -24.23 -13.86
C PRO A 389 0.52 -23.10 -13.20
N ALA A 390 1.12 -21.92 -13.11
CA ALA A 390 0.41 -20.69 -12.85
C ALA A 390 -0.21 -20.15 -14.14
N TYR A 391 -1.35 -19.46 -14.01
CA TYR A 391 -2.07 -18.85 -15.13
C TYR A 391 -2.22 -17.35 -14.90
N GLY A 392 -1.92 -16.55 -15.92
CA GLY A 392 -2.07 -15.08 -15.87
C GLY A 392 -1.06 -14.42 -14.95
N VAL A 393 0.17 -14.93 -14.91
CA VAL A 393 1.29 -14.31 -14.21
C VAL A 393 1.61 -13.00 -14.93
N ALA A 394 1.34 -11.87 -14.28
CA ALA A 394 1.47 -10.56 -14.90
C ALA A 394 2.77 -9.85 -14.45
N PRO A 395 3.63 -9.42 -15.40
CA PRO A 395 4.75 -8.54 -15.11
C PRO A 395 4.31 -7.31 -14.30
N GLY A 396 5.14 -6.88 -13.34
CA GLY A 396 4.80 -5.79 -12.41
C GLY A 396 3.96 -6.20 -11.19
N GLN A 397 3.35 -7.40 -11.18
CA GLN A 397 2.82 -8.00 -9.95
C GLN A 397 3.95 -8.46 -9.03
N ALA A 398 3.59 -8.84 -7.80
CA ALA A 398 4.54 -9.33 -6.82
C ALA A 398 4.50 -10.85 -6.70
N ALA A 399 5.68 -11.46 -6.57
CA ALA A 399 5.84 -12.80 -6.06
C ALA A 399 6.18 -12.70 -4.57
N VAL A 400 5.35 -13.27 -3.69
CA VAL A 400 5.62 -13.36 -2.25
C VAL A 400 5.73 -14.83 -1.87
N LEU A 401 6.84 -15.20 -1.26
CA LEU A 401 7.21 -16.59 -0.97
C LEU A 401 6.99 -16.89 0.50
N TYR A 402 6.34 -18.01 0.78
CA TYR A 402 6.04 -18.46 2.13
C TYR A 402 6.75 -19.77 2.43
N GLU A 403 7.23 -19.92 3.64
CA GLU A 403 7.50 -21.23 4.26
C GLU A 403 6.50 -21.39 5.40
N HIS A 404 5.49 -22.25 5.20
CA HIS A 404 4.28 -22.28 6.03
C HIS A 404 3.60 -20.89 6.07
N ASP A 405 3.57 -20.25 7.24
CA ASP A 405 2.99 -18.91 7.42
C ASP A 405 4.01 -17.78 7.26
N VAL A 406 5.30 -18.07 7.15
CA VAL A 406 6.37 -17.07 7.24
C VAL A 406 6.75 -16.58 5.85
N VAL A 407 6.78 -15.26 5.65
CA VAL A 407 7.28 -14.65 4.41
C VAL A 407 8.79 -14.74 4.37
N VAL A 408 9.30 -15.58 3.47
CA VAL A 408 10.73 -15.90 3.33
C VAL A 408 11.38 -15.21 2.14
N GLY A 409 10.61 -14.55 1.28
CA GLY A 409 11.13 -13.77 0.17
C GLY A 409 10.04 -13.00 -0.55
N ALA A 410 10.41 -11.94 -1.26
CA ALA A 410 9.49 -11.24 -2.15
C ALA A 410 10.22 -10.49 -3.27
N GLY A 411 9.53 -10.34 -4.40
CA GLY A 411 10.04 -9.65 -5.57
C GLY A 411 8.93 -9.15 -6.50
N THR A 412 9.30 -8.35 -7.49
CA THR A 412 8.43 -7.93 -8.60
C THR A 412 8.69 -8.84 -9.79
N ILE A 413 7.62 -9.41 -10.35
CA ILE A 413 7.67 -10.31 -11.50
C ILE A 413 8.09 -9.50 -12.74
N GLY A 414 9.10 -10.00 -13.47
CA GLY A 414 9.60 -9.38 -14.69
C GLY A 414 8.77 -9.70 -15.93
N LEU A 415 9.06 -9.01 -17.03
CA LEU A 415 8.67 -9.49 -18.36
C LEU A 415 9.47 -10.77 -18.65
N PRO A 416 8.83 -11.84 -19.15
CA PRO A 416 9.57 -13.04 -19.58
C PRO A 416 10.57 -12.65 -20.68
N ASP A 417 11.80 -13.19 -20.67
CA ASP A 417 12.71 -13.05 -21.81
C ASP A 417 12.04 -13.74 -23.02
N PRO A 418 11.86 -13.06 -24.15
CA PRO A 418 11.27 -13.65 -25.36
C PRO A 418 11.93 -14.97 -25.80
N ARG A 419 13.20 -15.21 -25.40
CA ARG A 419 13.95 -16.43 -25.70
C ARG A 419 13.59 -17.62 -24.81
N GLU A 420 12.99 -17.40 -23.65
CA GLU A 420 12.64 -18.46 -22.69
C GLU A 420 11.25 -19.06 -22.98
N THR A 421 10.30 -18.28 -23.50
CA THR A 421 8.96 -18.77 -23.89
C THR A 421 9.02 -19.88 -24.96
N SER A 422 9.98 -19.79 -25.89
CA SER A 422 10.17 -20.80 -26.93
C SER A 422 10.83 -22.08 -26.41
N GLN A 423 11.64 -21.99 -25.34
CA GLN A 423 12.28 -23.14 -24.70
C GLN A 423 11.32 -23.88 -23.75
N ALA A 424 10.39 -23.17 -23.09
CA ALA A 424 9.38 -23.78 -22.23
C ALA A 424 8.38 -24.67 -23.03
N VAL A 425 8.02 -24.26 -24.26
CA VAL A 425 7.20 -25.08 -25.17
C VAL A 425 7.98 -26.31 -25.65
N ALA A 426 9.25 -26.16 -26.02
CA ALA A 426 10.11 -27.28 -26.44
C ALA A 426 10.34 -28.30 -25.31
N ALA A 427 10.57 -27.84 -24.07
CA ALA A 427 10.81 -28.70 -22.91
C ALA A 427 9.56 -29.46 -22.44
N PHE A 428 8.35 -28.95 -22.73
CA PHE A 428 7.09 -29.64 -22.47
C PHE A 428 6.83 -30.75 -23.50
N GLU A 429 7.15 -30.52 -24.78
CA GLU A 429 7.02 -31.51 -25.85
C GLU A 429 8.01 -32.68 -25.76
N GLU A 430 9.18 -32.48 -25.14
CA GLU A 430 10.17 -33.53 -24.93
C GLU A 430 9.84 -34.47 -23.75
N ARG A 431 9.07 -34.01 -22.75
CA ARG A 431 8.66 -34.84 -21.60
C ARG A 431 7.40 -35.67 -21.84
N GLY A 432 6.74 -35.46 -22.97
CA GLY A 432 5.54 -36.18 -23.40
C GLY A 432 5.78 -37.28 -24.43
N ARG A 433 7.04 -37.66 -24.72
CA ARG A 433 7.42 -38.73 -25.66
C ARG A 433 8.06 -39.92 -24.96
#